data_AF-A0A9Q3WMJ2-F1
#
_entry.id   AF-A0A9Q3WMJ2-F1
#
_cell.length_a   1.000
_cell.length_b   1.000
_cell.length_c   1.000
_cell.angle_alpha   90.00
_cell.angle_beta   90.00
_cell.angle_gamma   90.00
#
_symmetry.space_group_name_H-M   'P 1'
#
loop_
_entity.id
_entity.type
_entity.pdbx_description
1 polymer ?
#
loop_
_entity_poly.entity_id
_entity_poly.type
_entity_poly.pdbx_seq_one_letter_code
_entity_poly.pdbx_strand_id
1 'polypeptide(L)'
;MTALATISADVSDLPGLIDRAASMLAGAKTAAEVLEAREFAGLAYDAAKRASRLSRAKSAHDDLIAAAHRAQADALEIEAAAKRRLADEYDAAQARGEVAGLGTNQHRDEGVVVSNTLGLRRDQIHDARLIRDAETADPGIVRRTLDEKVERGEEPTRSAVRRAAENRLQRSLDRLQRIQKSVRQLEENRPPPLTPEMRARQIAVFGTQEDRAIHERLVEIVERIDEQPSPADAVRRIPPASRHAVEIAPMRRAAAWLTDFTNLYEQEVQNGTYATE
;
A
#
# COMPACT_ATOMS: atom_id res chain seq x y z
N MET A 1 52.23 -19.97 14.80
CA MET A 1 51.08 -20.18 13.90
C MET A 1 51.07 -21.63 13.48
N THR A 2 50.34 -22.47 14.19
CA THR A 2 50.22 -23.89 13.89
C THR A 2 49.25 -24.02 12.72
N ALA A 3 49.76 -24.43 11.56
CA ALA A 3 48.94 -24.64 10.38
C ALA A 3 47.89 -25.72 10.70
N LEU A 4 46.62 -25.35 10.60
CA LEU A 4 45.50 -26.29 10.61
C LEU A 4 45.72 -27.25 9.45
N ALA A 5 45.97 -28.52 9.76
CA ALA A 5 46.05 -29.58 8.77
C ALA A 5 44.77 -29.56 7.94
N THR A 6 44.93 -29.38 6.63
CA THR A 6 43.89 -29.58 5.63
C THR A 6 43.33 -30.99 5.81
N ILE A 7 42.07 -31.07 6.26
CA ILE A 7 41.30 -32.32 6.25
C ILE A 7 41.25 -32.76 4.79
N SER A 8 41.91 -33.89 4.48
CA SER A 8 41.97 -34.45 3.12
C SER A 8 40.57 -34.57 2.53
N ALA A 9 40.41 -34.12 1.28
CA ALA A 9 39.18 -34.17 0.51
C ALA A 9 38.71 -35.61 0.18
N ASP A 10 39.47 -36.64 0.57
CA ASP A 10 39.14 -38.06 0.34
C ASP A 10 37.99 -38.60 1.22
N VAL A 11 37.47 -37.81 2.17
CA VAL A 11 36.30 -38.19 3.00
C VAL A 11 34.97 -37.82 2.32
N SER A 12 35.01 -37.25 1.10
CA SER A 12 33.85 -36.59 0.48
C SER A 12 32.82 -37.52 -0.17
N ASP A 13 33.15 -38.79 -0.39
CA ASP A 13 32.24 -39.74 -1.05
C ASP A 13 32.06 -41.02 -0.23
N LEU A 14 31.17 -40.93 0.75
CA LEU A 14 30.72 -42.07 1.57
C LEU A 14 30.22 -43.25 0.72
N PRO A 15 29.37 -43.04 -0.29
CA PRO A 15 29.04 -44.06 -1.29
C PRO A 15 30.28 -44.69 -1.95
N GLY A 16 31.22 -43.88 -2.43
CA GLY A 16 32.46 -44.38 -3.03
C GLY A 16 33.34 -45.22 -2.09
N LEU A 17 33.39 -44.89 -0.79
CA LEU A 17 34.07 -45.71 0.21
C LEU A 17 33.38 -47.07 0.42
N ILE A 18 32.05 -47.10 0.38
CA ILE A 18 31.26 -48.33 0.50
C ILE A 18 31.45 -49.20 -0.74
N ASP A 19 31.37 -48.62 -1.94
CA ASP A 19 31.54 -49.34 -3.20
C ASP A 19 32.95 -49.92 -3.35
N ARG A 20 33.96 -49.18 -2.89
CA ARG A 20 35.35 -49.67 -2.84
C ARG A 20 35.51 -50.80 -1.84
N ALA A 21 34.95 -50.70 -0.63
CA ALA A 21 34.98 -51.79 0.36
C ALA A 21 34.31 -53.07 -0.19
N ALA A 22 33.16 -52.92 -0.84
CA ALA A 22 32.40 -54.01 -1.45
C ALA A 22 33.19 -54.66 -2.59
N SER A 23 33.83 -53.85 -3.44
CA SER A 23 34.67 -54.32 -4.54
C SER A 23 35.91 -55.06 -4.05
N MET A 24 36.58 -54.56 -3.01
CA MET A 24 37.75 -55.22 -2.39
C MET A 24 37.36 -56.59 -1.82
N LEU A 25 36.22 -56.67 -1.12
CA LEU A 25 35.74 -57.93 -0.57
C LEU A 25 35.35 -58.92 -1.68
N ALA A 26 34.67 -58.46 -2.72
CA ALA A 26 34.26 -59.30 -3.85
C ALA A 26 35.45 -59.84 -4.65
N GLY A 27 36.55 -59.08 -4.71
CA GLY A 27 37.77 -59.45 -5.43
C GLY A 27 38.81 -60.22 -4.62
N ALA A 28 38.63 -60.36 -3.30
CA ALA A 28 39.61 -60.97 -2.40
C ALA A 28 39.79 -62.48 -2.69
N LYS A 29 41.04 -62.90 -2.87
CA LYS A 29 41.46 -64.30 -3.13
C LYS A 29 42.21 -64.90 -1.94
N THR A 30 42.65 -64.07 -1.01
CA THR A 30 43.44 -64.46 0.17
C THR A 30 42.82 -63.96 1.46
N ALA A 31 43.14 -64.62 2.58
CA ALA A 31 42.70 -64.18 3.90
C ALA A 31 43.21 -62.77 4.25
N ALA A 32 44.38 -62.37 3.73
CA ALA A 32 44.93 -61.03 3.95
C ALA A 32 44.07 -59.95 3.27
N GLU A 33 43.67 -60.15 2.01
CA GLU A 33 42.79 -59.22 1.28
C GLU A 33 41.39 -59.12 1.92
N VAL A 34 40.89 -60.21 2.50
CA VAL A 34 39.63 -60.18 3.26
C VAL A 34 39.76 -59.32 4.52
N LEU A 35 40.90 -59.41 5.24
CA LEU A 35 41.16 -58.56 6.40
C LEU A 35 41.28 -57.08 6.01
N GLU A 36 41.96 -56.78 4.90
CA GLU A 36 42.08 -55.43 4.36
C GLU A 36 40.72 -54.84 3.98
N ALA A 37 39.87 -55.62 3.28
CA ALA A 37 38.51 -55.21 2.93
C ALA A 37 37.65 -54.93 4.18
N ARG A 38 37.82 -55.72 5.25
CA ARG A 38 37.13 -55.50 6.54
C ARG A 38 37.60 -54.22 7.22
N GLU A 39 38.89 -53.92 7.24
CA GLU A 39 39.43 -52.67 7.79
C GLU A 39 38.90 -51.46 7.02
N PHE A 40 38.87 -51.55 5.70
CA PHE A 40 38.32 -50.50 4.84
C PHE A 40 36.81 -50.28 5.04
N ALA A 41 36.02 -51.36 5.20
CA ALA A 41 34.62 -51.26 5.57
C ALA A 41 34.42 -50.61 6.96
N GLY A 42 35.30 -50.90 7.92
CA GLY A 42 35.33 -50.24 9.23
C GLY A 42 35.56 -48.74 9.14
N LEU A 43 36.49 -48.30 8.27
CA LEU A 43 36.73 -46.89 7.98
C LEU A 43 35.48 -46.20 7.41
N ALA A 44 34.81 -46.84 6.45
CA ALA A 44 33.58 -46.32 5.85
C ALA A 44 32.46 -46.15 6.89
N TYR A 45 32.27 -47.14 7.77
CA TYR A 45 31.30 -47.07 8.87
C TYR A 45 31.60 -45.92 9.84
N ASP A 46 32.86 -45.76 10.25
CA ASP A 46 33.26 -44.69 11.16
C ASP A 46 33.11 -43.30 10.52
N ALA A 47 33.41 -43.17 9.23
CA ALA A 47 33.14 -41.96 8.45
C ALA A 47 31.64 -41.65 8.41
N ALA A 48 30.79 -42.63 8.11
CA ALA A 48 29.32 -42.49 8.08
C ALA A 48 28.78 -42.03 9.44
N LYS A 49 29.25 -42.67 10.51
CA LYS A 49 28.84 -42.36 11.89
C LYS A 49 29.22 -40.94 12.30
N ARG A 50 30.43 -40.48 11.94
CA ARG A 50 30.87 -39.10 12.20
C ARG A 50 30.04 -38.10 11.39
N ALA A 51 29.82 -38.35 10.10
CA ALA A 51 29.01 -37.49 9.24
C ALA A 51 27.56 -37.34 9.76
N SER A 52 26.93 -38.45 10.16
CA SER A 52 25.57 -38.44 10.74
C SER A 52 25.50 -37.61 12.03
N ARG A 53 26.48 -37.76 12.93
CA ARG A 53 26.55 -36.99 14.18
C ARG A 53 26.74 -35.50 13.91
N LEU A 54 27.63 -35.15 12.96
CA LEU A 54 27.86 -33.76 12.57
C LEU A 54 26.60 -33.14 11.96
N SER A 55 25.92 -33.87 11.07
CA SER A 55 24.65 -33.42 10.47
C SER A 55 23.58 -33.16 11.53
N ARG A 56 23.41 -34.06 12.50
CA ARG A 56 22.49 -33.86 13.63
C ARG A 56 22.86 -32.66 14.48
N ALA A 57 24.15 -32.48 14.79
CA ALA A 57 24.62 -31.33 15.56
C ALA A 57 24.37 -30.01 14.82
N LYS A 58 24.62 -29.98 13.51
CA LYS A 58 24.32 -28.82 12.66
C LYS A 58 22.83 -28.51 12.62
N SER A 59 21.98 -29.52 12.37
CA SER A 59 20.53 -29.34 12.37
C SER A 59 20.02 -28.79 13.69
N ALA A 60 20.46 -29.37 14.82
CA ALA A 60 20.07 -28.89 16.14
C ALA A 60 20.54 -27.45 16.40
N HIS A 61 21.72 -27.09 15.91
CA HIS A 61 22.22 -25.72 15.99
C HIS A 61 21.39 -24.75 15.15
N ASP A 62 21.08 -25.10 13.90
CA ASP A 62 20.28 -24.30 12.99
C ASP A 62 18.85 -24.11 13.55
N ASP A 63 18.26 -25.16 14.12
CA ASP A 63 16.94 -25.11 14.79
C ASP A 63 16.94 -24.15 15.99
N LEU A 64 18.00 -24.19 16.81
CA LEU A 64 18.15 -23.29 17.97
C LEU A 64 18.32 -21.83 17.53
N ILE A 65 19.09 -21.58 16.47
CA ILE A 65 19.24 -20.23 15.90
C ILE A 65 17.90 -19.74 15.36
N ALA A 66 17.18 -20.56 14.61
CA ALA A 66 15.87 -20.17 14.06
C ALA A 66 14.86 -19.86 15.17
N ALA A 67 14.85 -20.64 16.25
CA ALA A 67 14.00 -20.39 17.42
C ALA A 67 14.39 -19.08 18.12
N ALA A 68 15.69 -18.81 18.28
CA ALA A 68 16.19 -17.58 18.88
C ALA A 68 15.81 -16.34 18.04
N HIS A 69 16.02 -16.39 16.71
CA HIS A 69 15.61 -15.31 15.81
C HIS A 69 14.10 -15.06 15.88
N ARG A 70 13.27 -16.11 15.93
CA ARG A 70 11.82 -15.95 16.08
C ARG A 70 11.46 -15.28 17.41
N ALA A 71 12.06 -15.71 18.52
CA ALA A 71 11.84 -15.08 19.83
C ALA A 71 12.30 -13.61 19.86
N GLN A 72 13.42 -13.28 19.21
CA GLN A 72 13.88 -11.90 19.05
C GLN A 72 12.89 -11.07 18.22
N ALA A 73 12.34 -11.60 17.13
CA ALA A 73 11.32 -10.94 16.34
C ALA A 73 10.06 -10.64 17.17
N ASP A 74 9.53 -11.63 17.90
CA ASP A 74 8.35 -11.44 18.76
C ASP A 74 8.60 -10.36 19.83
N ALA A 75 9.79 -10.37 20.45
CA ALA A 75 10.17 -9.36 21.42
C ALA A 75 10.25 -7.95 20.81
N LEU A 76 10.79 -7.83 19.58
CA LEU A 76 10.87 -6.56 18.86
C LEU A 76 9.50 -6.05 18.39
N GLU A 77 8.57 -6.94 18.05
CA GLU A 77 7.18 -6.57 17.74
C GLU A 77 6.48 -5.99 18.97
N ILE A 78 6.64 -6.62 20.14
CA ILE A 78 6.14 -6.10 21.42
C ILE A 78 6.78 -4.75 21.75
N GLU A 79 8.11 -4.63 21.60
CA GLU A 79 8.83 -3.37 21.82
C GLU A 79 8.30 -2.25 20.90
N ALA A 80 8.09 -2.55 19.63
CA ALA A 80 7.51 -1.61 18.68
C ALA A 80 6.08 -1.20 19.05
N ALA A 81 5.24 -2.15 19.47
CA ALA A 81 3.89 -1.85 19.94
C ALA A 81 3.90 -0.95 21.20
N ALA A 82 4.83 -1.19 22.13
CA ALA A 82 5.02 -0.35 23.30
C ALA A 82 5.47 1.07 22.92
N LYS A 83 6.42 1.19 21.99
CA LYS A 83 6.85 2.48 21.44
C LYS A 83 5.71 3.26 20.79
N ARG A 84 4.84 2.58 20.03
CA ARG A 84 3.67 3.22 19.43
C ARG A 84 2.75 3.83 20.49
N ARG A 85 2.40 3.04 21.51
CA ARG A 85 1.60 3.50 22.64
C ARG A 85 2.26 4.65 23.41
N LEU A 86 3.58 4.58 23.60
CA LEU A 86 4.35 5.66 24.21
C LEU A 86 4.23 6.96 23.40
N ALA A 87 4.36 6.89 22.08
CA ALA A 87 4.22 8.07 21.22
C ALA A 87 2.81 8.67 21.28
N ASP A 88 1.78 7.82 21.26
CA ASP A 88 0.38 8.25 21.37
C ASP A 88 0.10 8.95 22.70
N GLU A 89 0.49 8.34 23.82
CA GLU A 89 0.27 8.93 25.15
C GLU A 89 1.10 10.21 25.34
N TYR A 90 2.34 10.22 24.87
CA TYR A 90 3.20 11.39 24.98
C TYR A 90 2.64 12.57 24.19
N ASP A 91 2.19 12.34 22.95
CA ASP A 91 1.58 13.40 22.13
C ASP A 91 0.23 13.85 22.71
N ALA A 92 -0.56 12.94 23.29
CA ALA A 92 -1.79 13.28 24.00
C ALA A 92 -1.51 14.14 25.25
N ALA A 93 -0.49 13.81 26.05
CA ALA A 93 -0.07 14.60 27.20
C ALA A 93 0.47 15.98 26.79
N GLN A 94 1.13 16.08 25.63
CA GLN A 94 1.50 17.37 25.05
C GLN A 94 0.27 18.20 24.65
N ALA A 95 -0.73 17.59 24.03
CA ALA A 95 -1.97 18.27 23.65
C ALA A 95 -2.78 18.75 24.88
N ARG A 96 -2.70 18.03 26.01
CA ARG A 96 -3.29 18.44 27.29
C ARG A 96 -2.49 19.53 28.02
N GLY A 97 -1.28 19.85 27.56
CA GLY A 97 -0.38 20.80 28.22
C GLY A 97 0.34 20.25 29.47
N GLU A 98 0.22 18.95 29.74
CA GLU A 98 0.90 18.29 30.87
C GLU A 98 2.40 18.11 30.60
N VAL A 99 2.76 17.94 29.33
CA VAL A 99 4.14 17.73 28.89
C VAL A 99 4.60 18.85 27.96
N ALA A 100 5.84 19.29 28.13
CA ALA A 100 6.41 20.37 27.33
C ALA A 100 6.41 20.05 25.82
N GLY A 101 5.86 20.98 25.03
CA GLY A 101 5.82 20.97 23.57
C GLY A 101 7.05 21.60 22.90
N LEU A 102 7.03 21.62 21.56
CA LEU A 102 8.06 22.32 20.79
C LEU A 102 7.87 23.84 20.95
N GLY A 103 8.85 24.55 21.51
CA GLY A 103 8.83 26.01 21.69
C GLY A 103 8.39 26.51 23.07
N THR A 104 7.71 25.69 23.88
CA THR A 104 7.27 26.05 25.26
C THR A 104 8.36 25.83 26.31
N ASN A 105 9.54 25.32 25.92
CA ASN A 105 10.61 24.97 26.86
C ASN A 105 11.22 26.18 27.59
N GLN A 106 11.10 27.38 27.00
CA GLN A 106 11.75 28.61 27.47
C GLN A 106 10.84 29.49 28.34
N HIS A 107 9.52 29.31 28.27
CA HIS A 107 8.53 30.02 29.10
C HIS A 107 7.56 28.97 29.64
N ARG A 108 7.94 28.34 30.76
CA ARG A 108 7.17 27.26 31.36
C ARG A 108 6.24 27.83 32.41
N ASP A 109 4.96 27.51 32.30
CA ASP A 109 4.03 27.65 33.41
C ASP A 109 4.35 26.60 34.50
N GLU A 110 4.13 26.96 35.77
CA GLU A 110 4.25 26.02 36.89
C GLU A 110 3.29 24.84 36.69
N GLY A 111 3.83 23.63 36.48
CA GLY A 111 3.04 22.40 36.29
C GLY A 111 3.39 21.56 35.05
N VAL A 112 4.16 22.11 34.09
CA VAL A 112 4.54 21.38 32.86
C VAL A 112 5.74 20.48 33.10
N VAL A 113 5.59 19.17 32.83
CA VAL A 113 6.65 18.17 32.98
C VAL A 113 7.47 18.07 31.69
N VAL A 114 8.80 17.91 31.81
CA VAL A 114 9.68 17.67 30.66
C VAL A 114 10.04 16.20 30.49
N SER A 115 10.36 15.79 29.27
CA SER A 115 10.73 14.40 28.92
C SER A 115 11.77 13.80 29.88
N ASN A 116 12.80 14.56 30.24
CA ASN A 116 13.88 14.08 31.10
C ASN A 116 13.40 13.75 32.52
N THR A 117 12.40 14.46 33.05
CA THR A 117 11.80 14.18 34.36
C THR A 117 11.02 12.86 34.33
N LEU A 118 10.49 12.48 33.17
CA LEU A 118 9.85 11.18 32.92
C LEU A 118 10.86 10.06 32.62
N GLY A 119 12.17 10.33 32.69
CA GLY A 119 13.21 9.37 32.33
C GLY A 119 13.30 9.08 30.83
N LEU A 120 12.64 9.89 29.99
CA LEU A 120 12.58 9.70 28.55
C LEU A 120 13.55 10.62 27.82
N ARG A 121 14.41 10.03 26.99
CA ARG A 121 15.29 10.78 26.10
C ARG A 121 14.52 11.20 24.84
N ARG A 122 14.89 12.37 24.30
CA ARG A 122 14.27 12.94 23.10
C ARG A 122 14.34 12.02 21.88
N ASP A 123 15.44 11.30 21.72
CA ASP A 123 15.62 10.34 20.63
C ASP A 123 14.73 9.09 20.80
N GLN A 124 14.45 8.66 22.01
CA GLN A 124 13.48 7.58 22.26
C GLN A 124 12.06 7.99 21.87
N ILE A 125 11.68 9.23 22.19
CA ILE A 125 10.38 9.79 21.76
C ILE A 125 10.33 9.91 20.24
N HIS A 126 11.42 10.37 19.62
CA HIS A 126 11.51 10.47 18.17
C HIS A 126 11.43 9.10 17.49
N ASP A 127 12.18 8.10 17.97
CA ASP A 127 12.14 6.73 17.47
C ASP A 127 10.73 6.12 17.64
N ALA A 128 10.09 6.38 18.78
CA ALA A 128 8.72 5.95 19.03
C ALA A 128 7.71 6.54 18.04
N ARG A 129 7.77 7.86 17.80
CA ARG A 129 6.93 8.54 16.81
C ARG A 129 7.20 8.03 15.40
N LEU A 130 8.46 7.85 15.03
CA LEU A 130 8.85 7.33 13.73
C LEU A 130 8.23 5.94 13.47
N ILE A 131 8.32 5.02 14.43
CA ILE A 131 7.71 3.68 14.30
C ILE A 131 6.18 3.77 14.23
N ARG A 132 5.56 4.61 15.07
CA ARG A 132 4.11 4.84 15.02
C ARG A 132 3.65 5.38 13.67
N ASP A 133 4.26 6.44 13.21
CA ASP A 133 3.83 7.12 11.99
C ASP A 133 4.03 6.21 10.77
N ALA A 134 5.11 5.41 10.76
CA ALA A 134 5.31 4.39 9.74
C ALA A 134 4.23 3.30 9.76
N GLU A 135 3.87 2.78 10.94
CA GLU A 135 2.83 1.75 11.10
C GLU A 135 1.43 2.28 10.77
N THR A 136 1.13 3.54 11.11
CA THR A 136 -0.12 4.22 10.70
C THR A 136 -0.18 4.40 9.18
N ALA A 137 0.95 4.73 8.56
CA ALA A 137 1.02 4.97 7.12
C ALA A 137 1.15 3.70 6.27
N ASP A 138 1.58 2.59 6.87
CA ASP A 138 1.71 1.26 6.26
C ASP A 138 1.54 0.16 7.34
N PRO A 139 0.29 -0.25 7.62
CA PRO A 139 0.02 -1.24 8.65
C PRO A 139 0.74 -2.57 8.40
N GLY A 140 1.33 -3.12 9.45
CA GLY A 140 2.11 -4.35 9.46
C GLY A 140 3.57 -4.18 9.01
N ILE A 141 4.08 -2.96 8.79
CA ILE A 141 5.45 -2.75 8.33
C ILE A 141 6.49 -3.33 9.30
N VAL A 142 6.26 -3.22 10.61
CA VAL A 142 7.17 -3.79 11.62
C VAL A 142 7.20 -5.31 11.50
N ARG A 143 6.04 -5.95 11.56
CA ARG A 143 5.91 -7.41 11.51
C ARG A 143 6.49 -7.98 10.22
N ARG A 144 6.11 -7.42 9.06
CA ARG A 144 6.67 -7.85 7.77
C ARG A 144 8.19 -7.72 7.72
N THR A 145 8.74 -6.62 8.23
CA THR A 145 10.20 -6.41 8.26
C THR A 145 10.91 -7.47 9.10
N LEU A 146 10.33 -7.85 10.24
CA LEU A 146 10.90 -8.86 11.14
C LEU A 146 10.76 -10.28 10.55
N ASP A 147 9.57 -10.62 10.04
CA ASP A 147 9.31 -11.91 9.39
C ASP A 147 10.25 -12.11 8.20
N GLU A 148 10.44 -11.09 7.36
CA GLU A 148 11.39 -11.11 6.25
C GLU A 148 12.86 -11.32 6.68
N LYS A 149 13.24 -10.93 7.90
CA LYS A 149 14.59 -11.20 8.43
C LYS A 149 14.71 -12.65 8.87
N VAL A 150 13.72 -13.13 9.62
CA VAL A 150 13.65 -14.52 10.09
C VAL A 150 13.62 -15.49 8.91
N GLU A 151 12.83 -15.21 7.87
CA GLU A 151 12.75 -16.03 6.65
C GLU A 151 14.08 -16.12 5.90
N ARG A 152 14.89 -15.06 5.90
CA ARG A 152 16.24 -15.05 5.30
C ARG A 152 17.29 -15.72 6.20
N GLY A 153 16.93 -16.16 7.39
CA GLY A 153 17.88 -16.65 8.40
C GLY A 153 18.76 -15.55 8.98
N GLU A 154 18.41 -14.28 8.76
CA GLU A 154 19.13 -13.13 9.29
C GLU A 154 18.60 -12.75 10.68
N GLU A 155 19.48 -12.25 11.54
CA GLU A 155 19.07 -11.78 12.86
C GLU A 155 18.11 -10.57 12.72
N PRO A 156 16.91 -10.64 13.32
CA PRO A 156 16.02 -9.48 13.39
C PRO A 156 16.59 -8.43 14.36
N THR A 157 16.70 -7.18 13.92
CA THR A 157 17.31 -6.12 14.72
C THR A 157 16.46 -4.86 14.77
N ARG A 158 16.60 -4.09 15.87
CA ARG A 158 16.01 -2.74 16.01
C ARG A 158 16.35 -1.84 14.82
N SER A 159 17.59 -1.94 14.33
CA SER A 159 18.07 -1.15 13.19
C SER A 159 17.32 -1.44 11.89
N ALA A 160 16.87 -2.69 11.69
CA ALA A 160 16.13 -3.08 10.51
C ALA A 160 14.73 -2.47 10.54
N VAL A 161 14.05 -2.58 11.69
CA VAL A 161 12.74 -1.96 11.91
C VAL A 161 12.79 -0.45 11.74
N ARG A 162 13.79 0.20 12.36
CA ARG A 162 13.98 1.65 12.23
C ARG A 162 14.22 2.07 10.79
N ARG A 163 15.12 1.40 10.06
CA ARG A 163 15.37 1.69 8.64
C ARG A 163 14.13 1.51 7.78
N ALA A 164 13.32 0.48 8.04
CA ALA A 164 12.06 0.28 7.32
C ALA A 164 11.10 1.46 7.54
N ALA A 165 10.98 1.94 8.77
CA ALA A 165 10.18 3.11 9.10
C ALA A 165 10.71 4.41 8.46
N GLU A 166 12.01 4.66 8.51
CA GLU A 166 12.66 5.81 7.85
C GLU A 166 12.44 5.78 6.34
N ASN A 167 12.64 4.63 5.70
CA ASN A 167 12.39 4.45 4.27
C ASN A 167 10.92 4.69 3.91
N ARG A 168 9.99 4.28 4.77
CA ARG A 168 8.56 4.54 4.56
C ARG A 168 8.24 6.03 4.60
N LEU A 169 8.83 6.76 5.55
CA LEU A 169 8.69 8.22 5.67
C LEU A 169 9.31 8.93 4.46
N GLN A 170 10.51 8.56 4.06
CA GLN A 170 11.19 9.16 2.90
C GLN A 170 10.36 9.01 1.63
N ARG A 171 9.79 7.81 1.38
CA ARG A 171 8.88 7.58 0.25
C ARG A 171 7.63 8.47 0.27
N SER A 172 7.10 8.79 1.45
CA SER A 172 6.00 9.77 1.56
C SER A 172 6.47 11.15 1.15
N LEU A 173 7.62 11.60 1.65
CA LEU A 173 8.18 12.91 1.34
C LEU A 173 8.46 13.08 -0.15
N ASP A 174 9.08 12.08 -0.78
CA ASP A 174 9.37 12.07 -2.22
C ASP A 174 8.07 12.13 -3.05
N ARG A 175 7.00 11.47 -2.59
CA ARG A 175 5.68 11.56 -3.23
C ARG A 175 5.11 12.97 -3.12
N LEU A 176 5.16 13.58 -1.93
CA LEU A 176 4.66 14.94 -1.72
C LEU A 176 5.42 15.96 -2.56
N GLN A 177 6.74 15.87 -2.63
CA GLN A 177 7.56 16.75 -3.47
C GLN A 177 7.21 16.63 -4.95
N ARG A 178 6.96 15.39 -5.44
CA ARG A 178 6.48 15.18 -6.81
C ARG A 178 5.12 15.80 -7.06
N ILE A 179 4.18 15.67 -6.12
CA ILE A 179 2.85 16.29 -6.22
C ILE A 179 2.99 17.81 -6.25
N GLN A 180 3.76 18.39 -5.33
CA GLN A 180 4.00 19.84 -5.28
C GLN A 180 4.63 20.36 -6.58
N LYS A 181 5.61 19.65 -7.13
CA LYS A 181 6.20 19.98 -8.43
C LYS A 181 5.18 19.92 -9.56
N SER A 182 4.30 18.91 -9.54
CA SER A 182 3.24 18.76 -10.55
C SER A 182 2.22 19.89 -10.46
N VAL A 183 1.79 20.25 -9.25
CA VAL A 183 0.89 21.39 -9.02
C VAL A 183 1.52 22.68 -9.55
N ARG A 184 2.78 22.95 -9.20
CA ARG A 184 3.50 24.11 -9.71
C ARG A 184 3.57 24.14 -11.24
N GLN A 185 3.85 23.00 -11.89
CA GLN A 185 3.85 22.92 -13.35
C GLN A 185 2.47 23.16 -13.95
N LEU A 186 1.41 22.69 -13.31
CA LEU A 186 0.03 22.96 -13.75
C LEU A 186 -0.35 24.43 -13.58
N GLU A 187 0.14 25.09 -12.53
CA GLU A 187 -0.02 26.52 -12.33
C GLU A 187 0.75 27.34 -13.35
N GLU A 188 2.01 26.98 -13.64
CA GLU A 188 2.85 27.63 -14.65
C GLU A 188 2.28 27.46 -16.07
N ASN A 189 1.68 26.30 -16.38
CA ASN A 189 1.05 26.01 -17.67
C ASN A 189 -0.45 26.34 -17.69
N ARG A 190 -1.00 26.95 -16.64
CA ARG A 190 -2.42 27.33 -16.61
C ARG A 190 -2.63 28.38 -17.71
N PRO A 191 -3.51 28.12 -18.69
CA PRO A 191 -3.82 29.13 -19.70
C PRO A 191 -4.32 30.40 -19.00
N PRO A 192 -3.98 31.60 -19.50
CA PRO A 192 -4.47 32.83 -18.91
C PRO A 192 -6.00 32.78 -18.86
N PRO A 193 -6.62 33.32 -17.80
CA PRO A 193 -8.07 33.42 -17.75
C PRO A 193 -8.55 34.16 -19.01
N LEU A 194 -9.64 33.68 -19.61
CA LEU A 194 -10.22 34.30 -20.80
C LEU A 194 -10.41 35.79 -20.54
N THR A 195 -9.91 36.61 -21.47
CA THR A 195 -10.16 38.05 -21.45
C THR A 195 -11.67 38.30 -21.50
N PRO A 196 -12.15 39.45 -20.99
CA PRO A 196 -13.57 39.80 -21.07
C PRO A 196 -14.11 39.70 -22.51
N GLU A 197 -13.32 40.08 -23.51
CA GLU A 197 -13.67 39.98 -24.93
C GLU A 197 -13.75 38.53 -25.43
N MET A 198 -12.79 37.67 -25.07
CA MET A 198 -12.85 36.25 -25.43
C MET A 198 -14.03 35.54 -24.74
N ARG A 199 -14.33 35.91 -23.50
CA ARG A 199 -15.50 35.41 -22.77
C ARG A 199 -16.80 35.89 -23.42
N ALA A 200 -16.89 37.16 -23.80
CA ALA A 200 -18.04 37.69 -24.54
C ALA A 200 -18.22 36.97 -25.88
N ARG A 201 -17.14 36.73 -26.63
CA ARG A 201 -17.18 35.94 -27.86
C ARG A 201 -17.60 34.49 -27.62
N GLN A 202 -17.13 33.87 -26.53
CA GLN A 202 -17.55 32.52 -26.16
C GLN A 202 -19.04 32.47 -25.81
N ILE A 203 -19.54 33.43 -25.04
CA ILE A 203 -20.96 33.55 -24.70
C ILE A 203 -21.78 33.82 -25.97
N ALA A 204 -21.29 34.65 -26.89
CA ALA A 204 -21.97 34.90 -28.16
C ALA A 204 -22.08 33.66 -29.05
N VAL A 205 -21.05 32.78 -29.05
CA VAL A 205 -21.03 31.58 -29.90
C VAL A 205 -21.74 30.39 -29.24
N PHE A 206 -21.53 30.18 -27.95
CA PHE A 206 -21.98 28.97 -27.24
C PHE A 206 -23.10 29.23 -26.24
N GLY A 207 -23.53 30.47 -26.08
CA GLY A 207 -24.44 30.88 -25.01
C GLY A 207 -23.78 30.82 -23.64
N THR A 208 -24.52 31.28 -22.64
CA THR A 208 -24.21 31.07 -21.23
C THR A 208 -24.43 29.60 -20.84
N GLN A 209 -24.08 29.24 -19.61
CA GLN A 209 -24.46 27.94 -19.06
C GLN A 209 -25.98 27.77 -18.97
N GLU A 210 -26.70 28.85 -18.67
CA GLU A 210 -28.17 28.83 -18.59
C GLU A 210 -28.79 28.62 -19.98
N ASP A 211 -28.26 29.27 -21.02
CA ASP A 211 -28.74 29.11 -22.40
C ASP A 211 -28.58 27.67 -22.88
N ARG A 212 -27.42 27.05 -22.60
CA ARG A 212 -27.18 25.64 -22.93
C ARG A 212 -28.07 24.69 -22.13
N ALA A 213 -28.34 25.01 -20.87
CA ALA A 213 -29.26 24.23 -20.05
C ALA A 213 -30.70 24.29 -20.58
N ILE A 214 -31.14 25.39 -21.20
CA ILE A 214 -32.44 25.47 -21.87
C ILE A 214 -32.50 24.46 -23.03
N HIS A 215 -31.47 24.42 -23.87
CA HIS A 215 -31.38 23.44 -24.96
C HIS A 215 -31.40 22.00 -24.46
N GLU A 216 -30.57 21.67 -23.46
CA GLU A 216 -30.52 20.31 -22.89
C GLU A 216 -31.87 19.87 -22.30
N ARG A 217 -32.59 20.77 -21.62
CA ARG A 217 -33.94 20.47 -21.09
C ARG A 217 -34.95 20.20 -22.19
N LEU A 218 -34.87 20.89 -23.33
CA LEU A 218 -35.75 20.63 -24.47
C LEU A 218 -35.48 19.25 -25.06
N VAL A 219 -34.21 18.86 -25.20
CA VAL A 219 -33.82 17.51 -25.64
C VAL A 219 -34.39 16.46 -24.67
N GLU A 220 -34.23 16.65 -23.36
CA GLU A 220 -34.77 15.73 -22.36
C GLU A 220 -36.30 15.60 -22.46
N ILE A 221 -37.03 16.71 -22.64
CA ILE A 221 -38.50 16.67 -22.80
C ILE A 221 -38.90 15.82 -24.01
N VAL A 222 -38.22 15.99 -25.15
CA VAL A 222 -38.49 15.22 -26.37
C VAL A 222 -38.20 13.74 -26.13
N GLU A 223 -37.04 13.40 -25.58
CA GLU A 223 -36.67 12.02 -25.27
C GLU A 223 -37.70 11.36 -24.34
N ARG A 224 -38.16 12.06 -23.30
CA ARG A 224 -39.18 11.56 -22.37
C ARG A 224 -40.54 11.33 -23.01
N ILE A 225 -40.91 12.15 -24.00
CA ILE A 225 -42.14 12.00 -24.77
C ILE A 225 -42.02 10.79 -25.72
N ASP A 226 -40.89 10.64 -26.40
CA ASP A 226 -40.61 9.53 -27.31
C ASP A 226 -40.54 8.16 -26.59
N GLU A 227 -40.13 8.16 -25.31
CA GLU A 227 -40.18 6.97 -24.44
C GLU A 227 -41.63 6.52 -24.11
N GLN A 228 -42.64 7.37 -24.29
CA GLN A 228 -44.03 7.03 -23.95
C GLN A 228 -44.69 6.12 -24.99
N PRO A 229 -45.60 5.23 -24.57
CA PRO A 229 -46.47 4.53 -25.52
C PRO A 229 -47.38 5.53 -26.25
N SER A 230 -48.03 5.08 -27.32
CA SER A 230 -49.00 5.91 -28.06
C SER A 230 -50.01 6.58 -27.10
N PRO A 231 -50.49 7.81 -27.37
CA PRO A 231 -51.39 8.50 -26.45
C PRO A 231 -52.63 7.70 -26.05
N ALA A 232 -53.20 6.92 -26.98
CA ALA A 232 -54.33 6.04 -26.70
C ALA A 232 -53.96 4.91 -25.72
N ASP A 233 -52.76 4.34 -25.84
CA ASP A 233 -52.27 3.30 -24.95
C ASP A 233 -51.85 3.86 -23.59
N ALA A 234 -51.24 5.05 -23.56
CA ALA A 234 -50.91 5.75 -22.33
C ALA A 234 -52.17 5.97 -21.47
N VAL A 235 -53.26 6.49 -22.06
CA VAL A 235 -54.55 6.71 -21.36
C VAL A 235 -55.13 5.39 -20.81
N ARG A 236 -55.03 4.30 -21.58
CA ARG A 236 -55.52 2.97 -21.14
C ARG A 236 -54.70 2.40 -20.00
N ARG A 237 -53.38 2.64 -19.98
CA ARG A 237 -52.44 2.12 -18.97
C ARG A 237 -52.50 2.86 -17.64
N ILE A 238 -53.06 4.08 -17.59
CA ILE A 238 -53.23 4.81 -16.33
C ILE A 238 -54.32 4.14 -15.46
N PRO A 239 -53.99 3.69 -14.24
CA PRO A 239 -54.96 3.06 -13.34
C PRO A 239 -56.14 3.99 -13.02
N PRO A 240 -57.39 3.49 -12.94
CA PRO A 240 -58.56 4.31 -12.60
C PRO A 240 -58.39 5.11 -11.30
N ALA A 241 -57.71 4.52 -10.31
CA ALA A 241 -57.43 5.15 -9.02
C ALA A 241 -56.55 6.41 -9.15
N SER A 242 -55.69 6.52 -10.17
CA SER A 242 -54.76 7.65 -10.37
C SER A 242 -55.31 8.74 -11.29
N ARG A 243 -56.45 8.52 -11.95
CA ARG A 243 -57.00 9.46 -12.95
C ARG A 243 -57.29 10.85 -12.38
N HIS A 244 -57.67 10.93 -11.11
CA HIS A 244 -57.96 12.20 -10.44
C HIS A 244 -56.70 13.07 -10.23
N ALA A 245 -55.50 12.46 -10.26
CA ALA A 245 -54.22 13.15 -10.11
C ALA A 245 -53.63 13.60 -11.45
N VAL A 246 -54.24 13.23 -12.58
CA VAL A 246 -53.79 13.65 -13.91
C VAL A 246 -54.30 15.04 -14.21
N GLU A 247 -53.42 16.03 -14.10
CA GLU A 247 -53.76 17.42 -14.41
C GLU A 247 -53.64 17.72 -15.91
N ILE A 248 -54.78 17.92 -16.58
CA ILE A 248 -54.82 18.18 -18.03
C ILE A 248 -54.38 19.62 -18.35
N ALA A 249 -54.68 20.59 -17.49
CA ALA A 249 -54.41 22.00 -17.77
C ALA A 249 -52.90 22.31 -17.90
N PRO A 250 -52.00 21.84 -17.01
CA PRO A 250 -50.55 21.98 -17.19
C PRO A 250 -50.04 21.31 -18.46
N MET A 251 -50.54 20.12 -18.81
CA MET A 251 -50.14 19.41 -20.04
C MET A 251 -50.48 20.23 -21.29
N ARG A 252 -51.69 20.80 -21.35
CA ARG A 252 -52.08 21.68 -22.47
C ARG A 252 -51.25 22.95 -22.55
N ARG A 253 -50.90 23.55 -21.40
CA ARG A 253 -50.00 24.72 -21.36
C ARG A 253 -48.59 24.38 -21.86
N ALA A 254 -48.05 23.23 -21.46
CA ALA A 254 -46.75 22.77 -21.94
C ALA A 254 -46.76 22.52 -23.46
N ALA A 255 -47.81 21.88 -23.99
CA ALA A 255 -47.96 21.66 -25.43
C ALA A 255 -48.07 22.97 -26.21
N ALA A 256 -48.83 23.95 -25.70
CA ALA A 256 -48.92 25.28 -26.30
C ALA A 256 -47.55 25.98 -26.30
N TRP A 257 -46.85 25.96 -25.17
CA TRP A 257 -45.52 26.56 -25.08
C TRP A 257 -44.50 25.94 -26.04
N LEU A 258 -44.49 24.60 -26.18
CA LEU A 258 -43.62 23.92 -27.13
C LEU A 258 -43.95 24.31 -28.58
N THR A 259 -45.23 24.43 -28.91
CA THR A 259 -45.69 24.85 -30.24
C THR A 259 -45.29 26.30 -30.53
N ASP A 260 -45.49 27.19 -29.57
CA ASP A 260 -45.08 28.60 -29.69
C ASP A 260 -43.56 28.71 -29.84
N PHE A 261 -42.81 27.95 -29.04
CA PHE A 261 -41.34 27.87 -29.13
C PHE A 261 -40.88 27.40 -30.52
N THR A 262 -41.41 26.29 -31.05
CA THR A 262 -40.99 25.78 -32.36
C THR A 262 -41.31 26.77 -33.48
N ASN A 263 -42.48 27.42 -33.42
CA ASN A 263 -42.87 28.42 -34.40
C ASN A 263 -41.95 29.65 -34.36
N LEU A 264 -41.66 30.17 -33.15
CA LEU A 264 -40.76 31.30 -32.97
C LEU A 264 -39.33 30.95 -33.41
N TYR A 265 -38.83 29.77 -33.05
CA TYR A 265 -37.51 29.31 -33.42
C TYR A 265 -37.37 29.14 -34.94
N GLU A 266 -38.35 28.53 -35.62
CA GLU A 266 -38.36 28.42 -37.08
C GLU A 266 -38.38 29.80 -37.75
N GLN A 267 -39.20 30.73 -37.25
CA GLN A 267 -39.24 32.10 -37.76
C GLN A 267 -37.91 32.83 -37.57
N GLU A 268 -37.28 32.72 -36.40
CA GLU A 268 -36.01 33.39 -36.10
C GLU A 268 -34.84 32.77 -36.89
N VAL A 269 -34.81 31.45 -37.06
CA VAL A 269 -33.74 30.76 -37.80
C VAL A 269 -33.91 30.88 -39.31
N GLN A 270 -35.13 30.76 -39.86
CA GLN A 270 -35.36 30.94 -41.31
C GLN A 270 -35.16 32.39 -41.76
N ASN A 271 -35.56 33.38 -40.94
CA ASN A 271 -35.32 34.79 -41.26
C ASN A 271 -33.89 35.26 -40.89
N GLY A 272 -33.18 34.53 -40.03
CA GLY A 272 -31.84 34.88 -39.53
C GLY A 272 -30.66 34.43 -40.40
N THR A 273 -30.86 33.61 -41.43
CA THR A 273 -29.76 33.14 -42.30
C THR A 273 -29.17 34.25 -43.23
N TYR A 274 -29.66 35.49 -43.15
CA TYR A 274 -29.14 36.66 -43.89
C TYR A 274 -28.63 37.80 -42.99
N ALA A 275 -28.48 37.60 -41.67
CA ALA A 275 -28.17 38.68 -40.72
C ALA A 275 -26.82 38.52 -39.99
N THR A 276 -25.82 37.92 -40.64
CA THR A 276 -24.43 37.96 -40.18
C THR A 276 -23.47 38.22 -41.35
N GLU A 277 -23.31 39.49 -41.71
CA GLU A 277 -22.04 40.11 -42.18
C GLU A 277 -21.62 41.17 -41.16
#